data_AF-A0AAN4KP41-F1
#
_entry.id   AF-A0AAN4KP41-F1
#
_cell.length_a   1.000
_cell.length_b   1.000
_cell.length_c   1.000
_cell.angle_alpha   90.00
_cell.angle_beta   90.00
_cell.angle_gamma   90.00
#
_symmetry.space_group_name_H-M   'P 1'
#
loop_
_entity.id
_entity.type
_entity.pdbx_description
1 polymer ?
#
loop_
_entity_poly.entity_id
_entity_poly.type
_entity_poly.pdbx_seq_one_letter_code
_entity_poly.pdbx_strand_id
1 'polypeptide(L)' 'MNVPYVQLRELTLDDVEDRYQWSLDSDVTKHLVVPDQYPPFTRGDYENLD' A
#
# COMPACT_ATOMS: atom_id res chain seq x y z
N MET A 1 -23.81 -16.75 8.16
CA MET A 1 -22.41 -16.49 7.80
C MET A 1 -22.38 -15.09 7.22
N ASN A 2 -21.78 -14.12 7.92
CA ASN A 2 -21.75 -12.73 7.48
C ASN A 2 -20.47 -12.53 6.68
N VAL A 3 -20.57 -12.54 5.36
CA VAL A 3 -19.40 -12.40 4.47
C VAL A 3 -19.13 -10.91 4.32
N PRO A 4 -17.87 -10.45 4.44
CA PRO A 4 -17.57 -9.04 4.27
C PRO A 4 -17.96 -8.57 2.87
N TYR A 5 -18.53 -7.37 2.79
CA TYR A 5 -18.74 -6.70 1.52
C TYR A 5 -17.41 -6.14 1.05
N VAL A 6 -16.93 -6.60 -0.10
CA VAL A 6 -15.65 -6.20 -0.70
C VAL A 6 -15.92 -5.62 -2.07
N GLN A 7 -15.38 -4.44 -2.34
CA GLN A 7 -15.48 -3.77 -3.63
C GLN A 7 -14.10 -3.24 -4.03
N LEU A 8 -13.73 -3.46 -5.29
CA LEU A 8 -12.54 -2.88 -5.89
C LEU A 8 -12.87 -1.50 -6.46
N ARG A 9 -11.94 -0.56 -6.30
CA ARG A 9 -12.00 0.79 -6.88
C ARG A 9 -10.60 1.26 -7.24
N GLU A 10 -10.52 2.31 -8.05
CA GLU A 10 -9.27 3.02 -8.29
C GLU A 10 -8.73 3.65 -7.00
N LEU A 11 -7.41 3.71 -6.90
CA LEU A 11 -6.71 4.38 -5.81
C LEU A 11 -6.75 5.89 -6.01
N THR A 12 -6.88 6.64 -4.92
CA THR A 12 -6.83 8.10 -4.90
C THR A 12 -5.69 8.57 -3.98
N LEU A 13 -5.41 9.88 -3.99
CA LEU A 13 -4.43 10.47 -3.07
C LEU A 13 -4.83 10.31 -1.59
N ASP A 14 -6.12 10.13 -1.29
CA ASP A 14 -6.57 9.88 0.09
C ASP A 14 -6.08 8.52 0.62
N ASP A 15 -5.70 7.59 -0.26
CA ASP A 15 -5.21 6.25 0.10
C ASP A 15 -3.70 6.21 0.40
N VAL A 16 -3.00 7.35 0.30
CA VAL A 16 -1.54 7.44 0.49
C VAL A 16 -1.11 6.91 1.86
N GLU A 17 -1.81 7.28 2.92
CA GLU A 17 -1.45 6.85 4.28
C GLU A 17 -1.65 5.33 4.47
N ASP A 18 -2.78 4.79 4.01
CA ASP A 18 -3.07 3.36 4.12
C ASP A 18 -2.04 2.51 3.35
N ARG A 19 -1.66 2.94 2.13
CA ARG A 19 -0.60 2.29 1.35
C ARG A 19 0.76 2.37 2.03
N TYR A 20 1.09 3.53 2.62
CA TYR A 20 2.33 3.69 3.37
C TYR A 20 2.38 2.75 4.57
N GLN A 21 1.30 2.64 5.35
CA GLN A 21 1.22 1.72 6.48
C GLN A 21 1.42 0.26 6.05
N TRP A 22 0.83 -0.18 4.93
CA TRP A 22 1.07 -1.53 4.39
C TRP A 22 2.52 -1.75 3.96
N SER A 23 3.20 -0.72 3.46
CA SER A 23 4.63 -0.81 3.13
C SER A 23 5.55 -0.86 4.37
N LEU A 24 5.03 -0.55 5.56
CA LEU A 24 5.74 -0.72 6.84
C LEU A 24 5.51 -2.09 7.49
N ASP A 25 4.68 -2.95 6.89
CA ASP A 25 4.43 -4.29 7.39
C ASP A 25 5.37 -5.29 6.69
N SER A 26 6.31 -5.85 7.44
CA SER A 26 7.27 -6.84 6.93
C SER A 26 6.61 -8.13 6.46
N ASP A 27 5.47 -8.51 7.04
CA ASP A 27 4.74 -9.72 6.64
C ASP A 27 3.98 -9.53 5.33
N VAL A 28 3.59 -8.30 5.01
CA VAL A 28 3.03 -7.94 3.71
C VAL A 28 4.14 -7.78 2.67
N THR A 29 5.17 -6.99 2.99
CA THR A 29 6.20 -6.58 2.03
C THR A 29 7.12 -7.71 1.59
N LYS A 30 7.35 -8.76 2.40
CA LYS A 30 8.13 -9.95 1.99
C LYS A 30 7.55 -10.69 0.78
N HIS A 31 6.26 -10.48 0.48
CA HIS A 31 5.57 -11.07 -0.66
C HIS A 31 5.47 -10.13 -1.86
N LEU A 32 5.85 -8.87 -1.69
CA LEU A 32 5.89 -7.88 -2.76
C LEU A 32 7.25 -7.97 -3.47
N VAL A 33 7.28 -7.75 -4.78
CA VAL A 33 8.54 -7.58 -5.52
C VAL A 33 9.08 -6.20 -5.17
N VAL A 34 9.80 -6.13 -4.05
CA VAL A 34 10.29 -4.88 -3.49
C VAL A 34 11.72 -4.57 -3.96
N PRO A 35 12.07 -3.27 -4.07
CA PRO A 35 13.46 -2.82 -4.13
C PRO A 35 14.24 -3.31 -2.91
N ASP A 36 15.58 -3.35 -2.99
CA ASP A 36 16.48 -3.78 -1.90
C ASP A 36 16.60 -2.71 -0.79
N GLN A 37 15.47 -2.10 -0.41
CA GLN A 37 15.33 -1.01 0.54
C GLN A 37 14.07 -1.23 1.40
N TYR A 38 14.15 -0.90 2.69
CA TYR A 38 13.01 -0.95 3.60
C TYR A 38 12.77 0.41 4.29
N PRO A 39 11.52 0.93 4.31
CA PRO A 39 10.36 0.42 3.57
C PRO A 39 10.57 0.54 2.04
N PRO A 40 9.88 -0.30 1.26
CA PRO A 40 10.06 -0.33 -0.20
C PRO A 40 9.56 0.93 -0.92
N PHE A 41 8.74 1.73 -0.25
CA PHE A 41 8.19 2.99 -0.76
C PHE A 41 8.16 4.03 0.37
N THR A 42 8.36 5.29 0.00
CA THR A 42 8.24 6.45 0.87
C THR A 42 6.91 7.17 0.63
N ARG A 43 6.46 8.02 1.56
CA ARG A 43 5.22 8.79 1.39
C ARG A 43 5.22 9.62 0.09
N GLY A 44 6.36 10.23 -0.24
CA GLY A 44 6.52 11.04 -1.45
C GLY A 44 6.38 10.25 -2.76
N ASP A 45 6.61 8.94 -2.75
CA ASP A 45 6.41 8.10 -3.94
C ASP A 45 4.93 7.99 -4.31
N TYR A 46 4.03 8.14 -3.34
CA TYR A 46 2.59 8.07 -3.55
C TYR A 46 1.95 9.43 -3.83
N GLU A 47 2.62 10.53 -3.47
CA GLU A 47 2.17 11.91 -3.72
C GLU A 47 2.38 12.34 -5.18
N ASN A 48 3.26 11.68 -5.93
CA ASN A 48 3.59 11.98 -7.32
C ASN A 48 2.94 11.01 -8.34
N LEU A 49 1.95 10.22 -7.92
CA LEU A 49 1.17 9.38 -8.83
C LEU A 49 0.03 10.23 -9.42
N ASP A 50 0.30 10.87 -10.56
CA ASP A 50 -0.70 11.50 -11.44
C ASP A 50 -1.65 10.46 -12.07
#